data_AF-A0A5C8ASF6-F1
#
_entry.id   AF-A0A5C8ASF6-F1
#
_cell.length_a   1.000
_cell.length_b   1.000
_cell.length_c   1.000
_cell.angle_alpha   90.00
_cell.angle_beta   90.00
_cell.angle_gamma   90.00
#
_symmetry.space_group_name_H-M   'P 1'
#
loop_
_entity.id
_entity.type
_entity.pdbx_description
1 polymer ?
#
loop_
_entity_poly.entity_id
_entity_poly.type
_entity_poly.pdbx_seq_one_letter_code
_entity_poly.pdbx_strand_id
1 'polypeptide(L)'
;MSKFFAAAILNLCFISLAWAQSAPQEVKSQESKEAPLPQLDKMLPEGVELPDSVTKLQEKYIALQESLVALRQYKMSKGKGDANALDAAKLGLLQSKLGIEKDQSKKLEILQEIVKIRSESKARSERKQKNGKASEDDTLMQEIQLIAAQIELLNAGKASKAIPANPADKK
;
A
#
# COMPACT_ATOMS: atom_id res chain seq x y z
N MET A 1 -25.17 -13.10 5.26
CA MET A 1 -23.96 -12.74 4.48
C MET A 1 -23.19 -11.60 5.15
N SER A 2 -22.73 -11.77 6.40
CA SER A 2 -22.30 -10.63 7.24
C SER A 2 -21.11 -10.92 8.17
N LYS A 3 -20.26 -11.90 7.85
CA LYS A 3 -19.09 -12.23 8.70
C LYS A 3 -17.73 -12.14 8.00
N PHE A 4 -17.70 -11.97 6.67
CA PHE A 4 -16.45 -11.84 5.91
C PHE A 4 -16.06 -10.39 5.57
N PHE A 5 -16.98 -9.44 5.74
CA PHE A 5 -16.70 -8.02 5.45
C PHE A 5 -16.00 -7.30 6.62
N ALA A 6 -16.20 -7.76 7.86
CA ALA A 6 -15.57 -7.16 9.04
C ALA A 6 -14.06 -7.43 9.12
N ALA A 7 -13.59 -8.56 8.57
CA ALA A 7 -12.16 -8.93 8.61
C ALA A 7 -11.30 -8.10 7.66
N ALA A 8 -11.87 -7.56 6.58
CA ALA A 8 -11.14 -6.72 5.61
C ALA A 8 -10.95 -5.27 6.10
N ILE A 9 -11.86 -4.77 6.94
CA ILE A 9 -11.79 -3.41 7.49
C ILE A 9 -10.78 -3.35 8.65
N LEU A 10 -10.69 -4.41 9.46
CA LEU A 10 -9.75 -4.48 10.58
C LEU A 10 -8.28 -4.56 10.13
N ASN A 11 -7.99 -5.05 8.93
CA ASN A 11 -6.61 -5.12 8.41
C ASN A 11 -6.11 -3.82 7.77
N LEU A 12 -7.02 -2.86 7.51
CA LEU A 12 -6.68 -1.53 6.98
C LEU A 12 -6.43 -0.49 8.08
N CYS A 13 -6.89 -0.73 9.32
CA CYS A 13 -6.62 0.15 10.46
C CYS A 13 -5.24 -0.08 11.11
N PHE A 14 -4.60 -1.24 10.91
CA PHE A 14 -3.31 -1.54 11.52
C PHE A 14 -2.10 -0.93 10.80
N ILE A 15 -2.24 -0.49 9.55
CA ILE A 15 -1.14 0.14 8.81
C ILE A 15 -1.05 1.65 9.08
N SER A 16 -2.09 2.26 9.66
CA SER A 16 -2.12 3.70 9.97
C SER A 16 -1.74 4.05 11.41
N LEU A 17 -1.55 3.08 12.31
CA LEU A 17 -1.26 3.35 13.73
C LEU A 17 0.23 3.30 14.10
N ALA A 18 1.12 2.94 13.18
CA ALA A 18 2.56 2.79 13.46
C ALA A 18 3.38 4.08 13.27
N TRP A 19 2.78 5.21 12.88
CA TRP A 19 3.50 6.45 12.56
C TRP A 19 2.95 7.73 13.23
N ALA A 20 2.08 7.60 14.24
CA ALA A 20 1.49 8.74 14.95
C ALA A 20 2.05 8.96 16.38
N GLN A 21 3.12 8.29 16.79
CA GLN A 21 3.82 8.55 18.06
C GLN A 21 5.17 9.25 17.81
N SER A 22 5.14 10.46 17.26
CA SER A 22 6.28 11.39 17.34
C SER A 22 5.84 12.84 17.17
N ALA A 23 5.10 13.38 18.13
CA ALA A 23 5.05 14.82 18.39
C ALA A 23 4.58 15.07 19.84
N PRO A 24 5.16 16.06 20.55
CA PRO A 24 5.15 16.14 22.00
C PRO A 24 3.87 16.81 22.51
N GLN A 25 3.21 16.23 23.52
CA GLN A 25 2.23 16.94 24.33
C GLN A 25 2.93 17.62 25.50
N GLU A 26 2.96 18.96 25.47
CA GLU A 26 3.21 19.78 26.65
C GLU A 26 2.02 19.70 27.63
N VAL A 27 2.32 19.14 28.80
CA VAL A 27 1.94 19.56 30.17
C VAL A 27 0.49 20.02 30.44
N LYS A 28 -0.21 19.25 31.28
CA LYS A 28 -0.73 19.75 32.59
C LYS A 28 -1.14 18.61 33.55
N SER A 29 -0.29 18.44 34.56
CA SER A 29 -0.45 17.97 35.94
C SER A 29 -1.69 17.17 36.36
N GLN A 30 -1.47 15.93 36.85
CA GLN A 30 -2.01 15.50 38.14
C GLN A 30 -1.21 14.33 38.75
N GLU A 31 -0.36 14.71 39.71
CA GLU A 31 0.10 14.04 40.93
C GLU A 31 -0.41 12.61 41.26
N SER A 32 0.48 11.61 41.24
CA SER A 32 0.53 10.54 42.26
C SER A 32 1.90 9.83 42.34
N LYS A 33 2.64 10.17 43.39
CA LYS A 33 3.56 9.38 44.25
C LYS A 33 4.29 8.12 43.71
N GLU A 34 5.62 8.18 43.89
CA GLU A 34 6.55 7.12 44.34
C GLU A 34 6.67 5.81 43.54
N ALA A 35 7.77 5.69 42.76
CA ALA A 35 8.82 4.65 42.94
C ALA A 35 9.97 4.88 41.93
N PRO A 36 11.25 4.66 42.29
CA PRO A 36 12.39 4.92 41.40
C PRO A 36 12.74 3.67 40.57
N LEU A 37 12.72 3.77 39.24
CA LEU A 37 13.25 2.74 38.35
C LEU A 37 14.19 3.38 37.31
N PRO A 38 15.46 3.67 37.68
CA PRO A 38 16.47 4.07 36.72
C PRO A 38 16.99 2.80 36.04
N GLN A 39 16.23 2.20 35.12
CA GLN A 39 16.67 0.94 34.49
C GLN A 39 15.97 0.54 33.18
N LEU A 40 15.34 1.47 32.45
CA LEU A 40 14.74 1.15 31.14
C LEU A 40 15.49 1.70 29.92
N ASP A 41 16.69 2.27 30.10
CA ASP A 41 17.57 2.70 28.99
C ASP A 41 18.57 1.62 28.53
N LYS A 42 18.38 0.35 28.91
CA LYS A 42 19.33 -0.75 28.61
C LYS A 42 18.74 -2.02 27.98
N MET A 43 17.48 -2.02 27.52
CA MET A 43 16.86 -3.23 26.94
C MET A 43 16.23 -3.06 25.54
N LEU A 44 16.57 -2.01 24.80
CA LEU A 44 16.35 -1.99 23.36
C LEU A 44 17.64 -2.47 22.69
N PRO A 45 17.69 -3.68 22.11
CA PRO A 45 18.78 -4.01 21.20
C PRO A 45 18.66 -3.07 20.01
N GLU A 46 19.53 -2.05 19.98
CA GLU A 46 19.87 -1.32 18.78
C GLU A 46 20.38 -2.35 17.75
N GLY A 47 19.67 -2.47 16.63
CA GLY A 47 20.05 -3.35 15.53
C GLY A 47 19.43 -4.75 15.57
N VAL A 48 18.10 -4.83 15.39
CA VAL A 48 17.51 -6.07 14.85
C VAL A 48 17.56 -5.98 13.33
N GLU A 49 18.66 -6.44 12.75
CA GLU A 49 18.63 -6.85 11.34
C GLU A 49 17.62 -8.00 11.23
N LEU A 50 16.62 -7.85 10.36
CA LEU A 50 15.64 -8.86 10.01
C LEU A 50 15.87 -9.36 8.57
N PRO A 51 17.11 -9.70 8.14
CA PRO A 51 17.51 -9.31 6.80
C PRO A 51 17.16 -10.35 5.72
N ASP A 52 17.23 -11.66 6.03
CA ASP A 52 17.26 -12.67 4.95
C ASP A 52 16.02 -13.56 4.85
N SER A 53 15.35 -13.86 5.96
CA SER A 53 14.18 -14.75 5.96
C SER A 53 12.92 -14.02 5.52
N VAL A 54 12.77 -12.76 5.92
CA VAL A 54 11.63 -11.89 5.54
C VAL A 54 11.70 -11.51 4.07
N THR A 55 12.89 -11.13 3.57
CA THR A 55 13.11 -10.83 2.15
C THR A 55 12.84 -12.05 1.27
N LYS A 56 13.36 -13.24 1.63
CA LYS A 56 13.04 -14.50 0.92
C LYS A 56 11.55 -14.83 0.93
N LEU A 57 10.84 -14.55 2.01
CA LEU A 57 9.38 -14.74 2.07
C LEU A 57 8.64 -13.73 1.18
N GLN A 58 9.07 -12.48 1.15
CA GLN A 58 8.51 -11.45 0.26
C GLN A 58 8.74 -11.79 -1.22
N GLU A 59 9.94 -12.25 -1.58
CA GLU A 59 10.25 -12.73 -2.93
C GLU A 59 9.36 -13.91 -3.34
N LYS A 60 9.21 -14.90 -2.46
CA LYS A 60 8.30 -16.04 -2.70
C LYS A 60 6.85 -15.57 -2.85
N TYR A 61 6.41 -14.61 -2.06
CA TYR A 61 5.07 -14.05 -2.14
C TYR A 61 4.83 -13.33 -3.48
N ILE A 62 5.81 -12.55 -3.95
CA ILE A 62 5.75 -11.89 -5.26
C ILE A 62 5.73 -12.94 -6.38
N ALA A 63 6.57 -13.96 -6.32
CA ALA A 63 6.59 -15.05 -7.31
C ALA A 63 5.23 -15.77 -7.37
N LEU A 64 4.58 -16.00 -6.22
CA LEU A 64 3.22 -16.55 -6.16
C LEU A 64 2.20 -15.62 -6.81
N GLN A 65 2.28 -14.32 -6.57
CA GLN A 65 1.40 -13.35 -7.24
C GLN A 65 1.63 -13.27 -8.75
N GLU A 66 2.87 -13.34 -9.21
CA GLU A 66 3.19 -13.41 -10.64
C GLU A 66 2.58 -14.67 -11.28
N SER A 67 2.69 -15.82 -10.60
CA SER A 67 2.06 -17.05 -11.06
C SER A 67 0.53 -16.94 -11.11
N LEU A 68 -0.08 -16.25 -10.14
CA LEU A 68 -1.52 -15.99 -10.11
C LEU A 68 -1.95 -15.10 -11.28
N VAL A 69 -1.20 -14.05 -11.56
CA VAL A 69 -1.44 -13.16 -12.71
C VAL A 69 -1.32 -13.95 -14.01
N ALA A 70 -0.25 -14.73 -14.20
CA ALA A 70 -0.05 -15.57 -15.37
C ALA A 70 -1.20 -16.59 -15.56
N LEU A 71 -1.64 -17.23 -14.48
CA LEU A 71 -2.78 -18.14 -14.52
C LEU A 71 -4.09 -17.44 -14.92
N ARG A 72 -4.34 -16.23 -14.39
CA ARG A 72 -5.53 -15.44 -14.78
C ARG A 72 -5.44 -14.96 -16.22
N GLN A 73 -4.27 -14.55 -16.71
CA GLN A 73 -4.05 -14.21 -18.11
C GLN A 73 -4.27 -15.41 -19.03
N TYR A 74 -3.80 -16.59 -18.63
CA TYR A 74 -4.06 -17.83 -19.36
C TYR A 74 -5.55 -18.17 -19.41
N LYS A 75 -6.28 -18.03 -18.29
CA LYS A 75 -7.74 -18.21 -18.29
C LYS A 75 -8.45 -17.21 -19.20
N MET A 76 -7.99 -15.96 -19.24
CA MET A 76 -8.50 -14.93 -20.15
C MET A 76 -8.27 -15.29 -21.62
N SER A 77 -7.07 -15.77 -21.99
CA SER A 77 -6.77 -16.19 -23.37
C SER A 77 -7.56 -17.42 -23.82
N LYS A 78 -8.04 -18.22 -22.87
CA LYS A 78 -8.97 -19.34 -23.11
C LYS A 78 -10.45 -18.95 -23.05
N GLY A 79 -10.78 -17.67 -22.89
CA GLY A 79 -12.17 -17.19 -22.80
C GLY A 79 -12.91 -17.57 -21.52
N LYS A 80 -12.20 -18.03 -20.48
CA LYS A 80 -12.76 -18.50 -19.19
C LYS A 80 -12.39 -17.58 -18.01
N GLY A 81 -11.94 -16.35 -18.30
CA GLY A 81 -11.44 -15.42 -17.30
C GLY A 81 -12.41 -14.26 -17.03
N ASP A 82 -12.31 -13.69 -15.82
CA ASP A 82 -12.94 -12.41 -15.47
C ASP A 82 -11.85 -11.32 -15.49
N ALA A 83 -12.09 -10.27 -16.28
CA ALA A 83 -11.19 -9.12 -16.38
C ALA A 83 -11.02 -8.42 -15.01
N ASN A 84 -12.08 -8.34 -14.20
CA ASN A 84 -11.99 -7.72 -12.87
C ASN A 84 -11.09 -8.57 -11.94
N ALA A 85 -11.17 -9.90 -12.07
CA ALA A 85 -10.27 -10.78 -11.35
C ALA A 85 -8.82 -10.61 -11.84
N LEU A 86 -8.56 -10.53 -13.15
CA LEU A 86 -7.20 -10.28 -13.62
C LEU A 86 -6.64 -8.97 -13.07
N ASP A 87 -7.42 -7.90 -13.09
CA ASP A 87 -7.01 -6.59 -12.58
C ASP A 87 -6.77 -6.60 -11.07
N ALA A 88 -7.61 -7.29 -10.29
CA ALA A 88 -7.35 -7.49 -8.86
C ALA A 88 -6.04 -8.24 -8.57
N ALA A 89 -5.68 -9.23 -9.39
CA ALA A 89 -4.41 -9.94 -9.23
C ALA A 89 -3.22 -9.05 -9.60
N LYS A 90 -3.32 -8.27 -10.68
CA LYS A 90 -2.30 -7.30 -11.07
C LYS A 90 -2.10 -6.23 -10.00
N LEU A 91 -3.18 -5.71 -9.41
CA LEU A 91 -3.09 -4.74 -8.31
C LEU A 91 -2.37 -5.34 -7.10
N GLY A 92 -2.70 -6.57 -6.71
CA GLY A 92 -2.00 -7.25 -5.61
C GLY A 92 -0.50 -7.40 -5.87
N LEU A 93 -0.13 -7.77 -7.10
CA LEU A 93 1.27 -7.86 -7.54
C LEU A 93 1.98 -6.50 -7.44
N LEU A 94 1.38 -5.47 -8.01
CA LEU A 94 1.96 -4.12 -8.04
C LEU A 94 2.11 -3.54 -6.63
N GLN A 95 1.12 -3.72 -5.76
CA GLN A 95 1.21 -3.28 -4.36
C GLN A 95 2.34 -3.98 -3.59
N SER A 96 2.57 -5.26 -3.89
CA SER A 96 3.62 -6.03 -3.23
C SER A 96 5.00 -5.63 -3.74
N LYS A 97 5.13 -5.36 -5.05
CA LYS A 97 6.34 -4.77 -5.64
C LYS A 97 6.62 -3.37 -5.07
N LEU A 98 5.60 -2.53 -4.95
CA LEU A 98 5.73 -1.18 -4.39
C LEU A 98 6.28 -1.19 -2.95
N GLY A 99 5.85 -2.16 -2.13
CA GLY A 99 6.27 -2.29 -0.73
C GLY A 99 7.74 -2.69 -0.54
N ILE A 100 8.35 -3.32 -1.55
CA ILE A 100 9.77 -3.73 -1.49
C ILE A 100 10.69 -2.92 -2.39
N GLU A 101 10.12 -2.19 -3.36
CA GLU A 101 10.91 -1.40 -4.31
C GLU A 101 11.69 -0.33 -3.55
N LYS A 102 12.94 -0.12 -3.95
CA LYS A 102 13.83 0.90 -3.37
C LYS A 102 14.05 2.06 -4.33
N ASP A 103 14.01 1.78 -5.64
CA ASP A 103 14.19 2.77 -6.69
C ASP A 103 12.93 3.64 -6.85
N GLN A 104 13.08 4.96 -6.66
CA GLN A 104 12.00 5.93 -6.79
C GLN A 104 11.41 5.97 -8.20
N SER A 105 12.23 5.77 -9.24
CA SER A 105 11.76 5.77 -10.63
C SER A 105 10.81 4.58 -10.88
N LYS A 106 11.20 3.39 -10.43
CA LYS A 106 10.35 2.19 -10.52
C LYS A 106 9.11 2.29 -9.65
N LYS A 107 9.19 2.90 -8.47
CA LYS A 107 8.00 3.19 -7.64
C LYS A 107 6.99 4.04 -8.40
N LEU A 108 7.46 5.08 -9.10
CA LEU A 108 6.60 5.93 -9.91
C LEU A 108 5.96 5.16 -11.06
N GLU A 109 6.71 4.31 -11.77
CA GLU A 109 6.16 3.44 -12.81
C GLU A 109 5.07 2.49 -12.27
N ILE A 110 5.34 1.83 -11.14
CA ILE A 110 4.38 0.94 -10.48
C ILE A 110 3.11 1.71 -10.07
N LEU A 111 3.26 2.90 -9.49
CA LEU A 111 2.13 3.75 -9.10
C LEU A 111 1.32 4.22 -10.31
N GLN A 112 1.97 4.57 -11.42
CA GLN A 112 1.29 4.91 -12.67
C GLN A 112 0.46 3.74 -13.20
N GLU A 113 0.99 2.51 -13.13
CA GLU A 113 0.26 1.32 -13.55
C GLU A 113 -0.93 1.02 -12.63
N ILE A 114 -0.78 1.21 -11.31
CA ILE A 114 -1.88 1.11 -10.34
C ILE A 114 -3.00 2.10 -10.68
N VAL A 115 -2.66 3.36 -10.94
CA VAL A 115 -3.62 4.41 -11.32
C VAL A 115 -4.34 4.04 -12.62
N LYS A 116 -3.62 3.51 -13.61
CA LYS A 116 -4.22 3.04 -14.88
C LYS A 116 -5.25 1.92 -14.65
N ILE A 117 -4.91 0.91 -13.86
CA ILE A 117 -5.84 -0.20 -13.60
C ILE A 117 -7.07 0.27 -12.81
N ARG A 118 -6.88 1.18 -11.84
CA ARG A 118 -8.00 1.74 -11.05
C ARG A 118 -8.91 2.64 -11.88
N SER A 119 -8.37 3.41 -12.83
CA SER A 119 -9.18 4.24 -13.73
C SER A 119 -10.04 3.39 -14.68
N GLU A 120 -9.47 2.31 -15.23
CA GLU A 120 -10.21 1.33 -16.02
C GLU A 120 -11.29 0.63 -15.20
N SER A 121 -11.01 0.33 -13.92
CA SER A 121 -11.98 -0.28 -13.00
C SER A 121 -13.14 0.67 -12.66
N LYS A 122 -12.87 1.95 -12.40
CA LYS A 122 -13.89 3.00 -12.22
C LYS A 122 -14.76 3.11 -13.48
N ALA A 123 -14.15 3.23 -14.66
CA ALA A 123 -14.90 3.33 -15.92
C ALA A 123 -15.81 2.11 -16.17
N ARG A 124 -15.39 0.89 -15.79
CA ARG A 124 -16.24 -0.30 -15.85
C ARG A 124 -17.37 -0.25 -14.82
N SER A 125 -17.12 0.22 -13.61
CA SER A 125 -18.15 0.39 -12.58
C SER A 125 -19.22 1.38 -13.03
N GLU A 126 -18.83 2.55 -13.54
CA GLU A 126 -19.75 3.56 -14.06
C GLU A 126 -20.62 3.00 -15.19
N ARG A 127 -20.06 2.22 -16.11
CA ARG A 127 -20.83 1.54 -17.17
C ARG A 127 -21.82 0.54 -16.59
N LYS A 128 -21.44 -0.22 -15.55
CA LYS A 128 -22.34 -1.16 -14.88
C LYS A 128 -23.46 -0.43 -14.12
N GLN A 129 -23.15 0.69 -13.45
CA GLN A 129 -24.12 1.52 -12.75
C GLN A 129 -25.14 2.11 -13.72
N LYS A 130 -24.70 2.67 -14.85
CA LYS A 130 -25.60 3.14 -15.94
C LYS A 130 -26.54 2.06 -16.45
N ASN A 131 -26.10 0.80 -16.39
CA ASN A 131 -26.88 -0.37 -16.81
C ASN A 131 -27.67 -1.02 -15.66
N GLY A 132 -27.71 -0.42 -14.46
CA GLY A 132 -28.39 -0.97 -13.28
C GLY A 132 -27.76 -2.24 -12.69
N LYS A 133 -26.50 -2.54 -13.04
CA LYS A 133 -25.77 -3.77 -12.64
C LYS A 133 -24.74 -3.56 -11.52
N ALA A 134 -24.52 -2.31 -11.09
CA ALA A 134 -23.66 -1.97 -9.96
C ALA A 134 -24.34 -0.90 -9.12
N SER A 135 -24.07 -0.91 -7.81
CA SER A 135 -24.56 0.11 -6.90
C SER A 135 -23.76 1.41 -7.06
N GLU A 136 -24.33 2.52 -6.59
CA GLU A 136 -23.60 3.78 -6.49
C GLU A 136 -22.42 3.67 -5.51
N ASP A 137 -22.60 2.92 -4.41
CA ASP A 137 -21.56 2.63 -3.42
C ASP A 137 -20.34 1.95 -4.06
N ASP A 138 -20.55 0.98 -4.97
CA ASP A 138 -19.45 0.31 -5.67
C ASP A 138 -18.62 1.30 -6.51
N THR A 139 -19.30 2.22 -7.20
CA THR A 139 -18.63 3.24 -8.03
C THR A 139 -17.87 4.24 -7.16
N LEU A 140 -18.46 4.69 -6.04
CA LEU A 140 -17.79 5.57 -5.08
C LEU A 140 -16.55 4.90 -4.47
N MET A 141 -16.63 3.62 -4.14
CA MET A 141 -15.47 2.87 -3.64
C MET A 141 -14.34 2.79 -4.66
N GLN A 142 -14.66 2.59 -5.95
CA GLN A 142 -13.64 2.64 -7.01
C GLN A 142 -13.03 4.04 -7.17
N GLU A 143 -13.83 5.09 -7.00
CA GLU A 143 -13.35 6.47 -7.03
C GLU A 143 -12.43 6.81 -5.86
N ILE A 144 -12.80 6.45 -4.63
CA ILE A 144 -11.96 6.62 -3.43
C ILE A 144 -10.61 5.93 -3.64
N GLN A 145 -10.62 4.69 -4.15
CA GLN A 145 -9.41 3.96 -4.44
C GLN A 145 -8.57 4.64 -5.52
N LEU A 146 -9.18 5.14 -6.59
CA LEU A 146 -8.45 5.87 -7.63
C LEU A 146 -7.77 7.13 -7.07
N ILE A 147 -8.50 7.93 -6.31
CA ILE A 147 -7.99 9.16 -5.70
C ILE A 147 -6.84 8.85 -4.74
N ALA A 148 -6.95 7.82 -3.90
CA ALA A 148 -5.88 7.41 -2.99
C ALA A 148 -4.58 7.08 -3.75
N ALA A 149 -4.67 6.35 -4.87
CA ALA A 149 -3.50 6.02 -5.68
C ALA A 149 -2.91 7.26 -6.38
N GLN A 150 -3.75 8.22 -6.81
CA GLN A 150 -3.30 9.48 -7.38
C GLN A 150 -2.57 10.36 -6.36
N ILE A 151 -3.06 10.42 -5.12
CA ILE A 151 -2.38 11.13 -4.02
C ILE A 151 -0.99 10.53 -3.78
N GLU A 152 -0.90 9.20 -3.71
CA GLU A 152 0.37 8.49 -3.51
C GLU A 152 1.35 8.76 -4.66
N LEU A 153 0.88 8.73 -5.91
CA LEU A 153 1.67 9.07 -7.09
C LEU A 153 2.21 10.52 -7.04
N LEU A 154 1.36 11.48 -6.65
CA LEU A 154 1.78 12.88 -6.52
C LEU A 154 2.82 13.07 -5.42
N ASN A 155 2.68 12.36 -4.29
CA ASN A 155 3.64 12.42 -3.20
C ASN A 155 5.00 11.84 -3.60
N ALA A 156 5.00 10.69 -4.28
CA ALA A 156 6.22 10.09 -4.83
C ALA A 156 6.89 11.03 -5.87
N GLY A 157 6.11 11.69 -6.72
CA GLY A 157 6.64 12.61 -7.74
C GLY A 157 7.19 13.92 -7.16
N LYS A 158 6.68 14.37 -6.01
CA LYS A 158 7.26 15.49 -5.26
C LYS A 158 8.58 15.10 -4.61
N ALA A 159 8.67 13.90 -4.04
CA ALA A 159 9.89 13.38 -3.44
C ALA A 159 11.03 13.21 -4.46
N SER A 160 10.73 12.82 -5.71
CA SER A 160 11.75 12.68 -6.76
C SER A 160 12.34 14.03 -7.22
N LYS A 161 11.57 15.13 -7.13
CA LYS A 161 12.02 16.49 -7.47
C LYS A 161 12.80 17.17 -6.34
N ALA A 162 12.75 16.63 -5.13
CA ALA A 162 13.36 17.23 -3.94
C ALA A 162 14.80 16.74 -3.67
N ILE A 163 15.47 16.07 -4.62
CA ILE A 163 16.91 15.78 -4.50
C ILE A 163 17.67 17.08 -4.78
N PRO A 164 18.25 17.77 -3.77
CA PRO A 164 19.14 18.89 -4.05
C PRO A 164 20.39 18.35 -4.74
N ALA A 165 20.76 18.97 -5.86
CA ALA A 165 22.08 18.81 -6.45
C ALA A 165 23.13 19.10 -5.36
N ASN A 166 23.95 18.09 -5.05
CA ASN A 166 25.01 18.19 -4.06
C ASN A 166 25.97 19.32 -4.49
N PRO A 167 26.16 20.41 -3.70
CA PRO A 167 27.04 21.51 -4.07
C PRO A 167 28.54 21.20 -3.90
N ALA A 168 28.93 19.92 -3.79
CA ALA A 168 30.30 19.53 -3.48
C ALA A 168 31.29 19.51 -4.68
N ASP A 169 30.82 19.63 -5.94
CA ASP A 169 31.70 19.62 -7.13
C ASP A 169 32.09 21.03 -7.63
N LYS A 170 32.31 21.97 -6.70
CA LYS A 170 32.99 23.23 -7.01
C LYS A 170 34.09 23.51 -5.99
N LYS A 171 35.24 22.86 -6.17
CA LYS A 171 36.54 23.40 -5.77
C LYS A 171 37.56 23.12 -6.85
#